data_AF-A0A1I8EKV3-F1
#
_entry.id   AF-A0A1I8EKV3-F1
#
_cell.length_a   1.000
_cell.length_b   1.000
_cell.length_c   1.000
_cell.angle_alpha   90.00
_cell.angle_beta   90.00
_cell.angle_gamma   90.00
#
_symmetry.space_group_name_H-M   'P 1'
#
loop_
_entity.id
_entity.type
_entity.pdbx_description
1 polymer ?
#
loop_
_entity_poly.entity_id
_entity_poly.type
_entity_poly.pdbx_seq_one_letter_code
_entity_poly.pdbx_strand_id
1 'polypeptide(L)'
;MKSIQADLAKMKKYCSIIGSFCSLSTLQMKVMKHREKKAHITEIQVDGGTVPEKVDWAYEHFEKQVPVDSVFAQDEVTGTIGVTKGKDFKACVGAWHPSRVQFTVARAGQKGCHHRTEVNKKIYRIAKSCLTGEGRRNGDTDYDITEKSINPMGGFPHYGLVNQDFVLIRGCCMGSKKRPITLRKSLITQTKRFAYEKINLKWIDTSSKFDHGRFQTHAEKKAFMGNVQFGHGRFQTHAEKKAFMGKLKKDFVAA
;
A
#
# COMPACT_ATOMS: atom_id res chain seq x y z
N MET A 1 34.64 -12.30 9.92
CA MET A 1 34.47 -10.96 10.51
C MET A 1 35.52 -9.96 10.04
N LYS A 2 36.82 -10.29 10.02
CA LYS A 2 37.87 -9.38 9.51
C LYS A 2 37.68 -8.94 8.05
N SER A 3 37.16 -9.80 7.18
CA SER A 3 36.83 -9.48 5.79
C SER A 3 35.75 -8.40 5.66
N ILE A 4 34.63 -8.55 6.40
CA ILE A 4 33.53 -7.59 6.40
C ILE A 4 34.00 -6.22 6.90
N GLN A 5 34.78 -6.18 7.97
CA GLN A 5 35.34 -4.93 8.49
C GLN A 5 36.28 -4.25 7.49
N ALA A 6 37.08 -5.03 6.75
CA ALA A 6 37.93 -4.50 5.69
C ALA A 6 37.10 -3.91 4.53
N ASP A 7 35.99 -4.55 4.16
CA ASP A 7 35.11 -4.04 3.12
C ASP A 7 34.34 -2.79 3.56
N LEU A 8 33.87 -2.73 4.81
CA LEU A 8 33.30 -1.51 5.40
C LEU A 8 34.33 -0.37 5.40
N ALA A 9 35.60 -0.65 5.74
CA ALA A 9 36.65 0.36 5.70
C ALA A 9 36.93 0.87 4.27
N LYS A 10 36.90 -0.03 3.26
CA LYS A 10 36.99 0.38 1.85
C LYS A 10 35.80 1.26 1.46
N MET A 11 34.58 0.92 1.90
CA MET A 11 33.39 1.72 1.61
C MET A 11 33.52 3.13 2.19
N LYS A 12 33.97 3.25 3.45
CA LYS A 12 34.21 4.56 4.08
C LYS A 12 35.26 5.41 3.35
N LYS A 13 36.25 4.77 2.73
CA LYS A 13 37.36 5.45 2.07
C LYS A 13 37.06 5.87 0.62
N TYR A 14 36.39 5.01 -0.16
CA TYR A 14 36.27 5.19 -1.61
C TYR A 14 34.86 5.52 -2.09
N CYS A 15 33.81 5.17 -1.34
CA CYS A 15 32.44 5.39 -1.81
C CYS A 15 32.00 6.85 -1.61
N SER A 16 31.29 7.40 -2.59
CA SER A 16 30.66 8.72 -2.51
C SER A 16 29.18 8.63 -2.09
N ILE A 17 28.49 7.60 -2.56
CA ILE A 17 27.08 7.34 -2.30
C ILE A 17 26.97 5.94 -1.71
N ILE A 18 26.15 5.81 -0.68
CA ILE A 18 25.85 4.54 -0.03
C ILE A 18 24.38 4.26 -0.19
N GLY A 19 24.08 3.16 -0.85
CA GLY A 19 22.75 2.56 -0.90
C GLY A 19 22.66 1.37 0.05
N SER A 20 21.56 1.32 0.79
CA SER A 20 21.17 0.18 1.60
C SER A 20 20.20 -0.69 0.80
N PHE A 21 20.45 -2.00 0.71
CA PHE A 21 19.45 -2.90 0.14
C PHE A 21 18.34 -3.14 1.14
N CYS A 22 17.15 -2.63 0.83
CA CYS A 22 15.96 -2.95 1.58
C CYS A 22 15.18 -4.03 0.84
N SER A 23 14.82 -5.09 1.57
CA SER A 23 13.87 -6.07 1.07
C SER A 23 12.57 -5.96 1.85
N LEU A 24 11.44 -5.98 1.15
CA LEU A 24 10.21 -6.44 1.78
C LEU A 24 10.45 -7.92 2.09
N SER A 25 10.84 -8.22 3.32
CA SER A 25 11.25 -9.57 3.71
C SER A 25 10.25 -10.62 3.24
N THR A 26 10.72 -11.82 2.88
CA THR A 26 9.85 -12.95 2.52
C THR A 26 8.81 -13.24 3.60
N LEU A 27 9.12 -12.91 4.86
CA LEU A 27 8.19 -12.98 5.99
C LEU A 27 7.03 -11.98 5.84
N GLN A 28 7.32 -10.72 5.51
CA GLN A 28 6.31 -9.68 5.24
C GLN A 28 5.47 -10.00 3.98
N MET A 29 6.06 -10.60 2.95
CA MET A 29 5.30 -11.07 1.77
C MET A 29 4.33 -12.20 2.09
N LYS A 30 4.61 -13.06 3.08
CA LYS A 30 3.64 -14.06 3.58
C LYS A 30 2.52 -13.43 4.41
N VAL A 31 2.83 -12.34 5.13
CA VAL A 31 1.84 -11.58 5.91
C VAL A 31 0.85 -10.88 4.97
N MET A 32 1.35 -10.39 3.82
CA MET A 32 0.49 -9.95 2.71
C MET A 32 -0.18 -11.19 2.10
N LYS A 33 -1.52 -11.24 2.08
CA LYS A 33 -2.29 -12.37 1.51
C LYS A 33 -2.25 -12.38 -0.03
N HIS A 34 -1.06 -12.33 -0.62
CA HIS A 34 -0.81 -12.38 -2.05
C HIS A 34 -0.34 -13.77 -2.47
N ARG A 35 -0.50 -14.09 -3.76
CA ARG A 35 -0.06 -15.38 -4.30
C ARG A 35 1.47 -15.45 -4.43
N GLU A 36 2.10 -14.31 -4.68
CA GLU A 36 3.55 -14.17 -4.80
C GLU A 36 4.19 -14.27 -3.41
N LYS A 37 5.18 -15.17 -3.28
CA LYS A 37 5.96 -15.36 -2.06
C LYS A 37 7.37 -14.76 -2.15
N LYS A 38 7.78 -14.31 -3.35
CA LYS A 38 9.11 -13.74 -3.58
C LYS A 38 9.16 -12.31 -3.04
N ALA A 39 10.24 -11.96 -2.36
CA ALA A 39 10.49 -10.61 -1.88
C ALA A 39 10.81 -9.65 -3.04
N HIS A 40 10.25 -8.44 -2.99
CA HIS A 40 10.71 -7.33 -3.81
C HIS A 40 11.89 -6.66 -3.12
N ILE A 41 13.01 -6.56 -3.82
CA ILE A 41 14.26 -5.98 -3.33
C ILE A 41 14.46 -4.65 -4.05
N THR A 42 14.81 -3.60 -3.32
CA THR A 42 15.11 -2.29 -3.87
C THR A 42 16.23 -1.66 -3.06
N GLU A 43 17.13 -0.97 -3.75
CA GLU A 43 18.16 -0.18 -3.11
C GLU A 43 17.60 1.18 -2.69
N ILE A 44 17.85 1.58 -1.45
CA ILE A 44 17.46 2.86 -0.87
C ILE A 44 18.73 3.61 -0.49
N GLN A 45 18.91 4.77 -1.11
CA GLN A 45 20.03 5.67 -0.81
C GLN A 45 19.91 6.23 0.61
N VAL A 46 21.03 6.23 1.35
CA VAL A 46 21.13 6.87 2.66
C VAL A 46 21.63 8.30 2.48
N ASP A 47 20.79 9.27 2.85
CA ASP A 47 21.06 10.69 2.74
C ASP A 47 21.35 11.32 4.11
N GLY A 48 22.09 12.44 4.11
CA GLY A 48 22.54 13.13 5.33
C GLY A 48 23.88 12.64 5.90
N GLY A 49 24.59 13.50 6.63
CA GLY A 49 25.86 13.17 7.30
C GLY A 49 27.04 12.91 6.37
N THR A 50 28.14 12.43 6.95
CA THR A 50 29.37 12.04 6.23
C THR A 50 29.28 10.58 5.74
N VAL A 51 30.09 10.21 4.73
CA VAL A 51 30.11 8.82 4.20
C VAL A 51 30.36 7.78 5.30
N PRO A 52 31.30 7.97 6.25
CA PRO A 52 31.49 7.03 7.36
C PRO A 52 30.23 6.83 8.21
N GLU A 53 29.55 7.91 8.57
CA GLU A 53 28.32 7.88 9.37
C GLU A 53 27.20 7.12 8.66
N LYS A 54 27.08 7.29 7.34
CA LYS A 54 26.10 6.54 6.52
C LYS A 54 26.37 5.04 6.54
N VAL A 55 27.63 4.61 6.46
CA VAL A 55 28.00 3.19 6.55
C VAL A 55 27.64 2.63 7.92
N ASP A 56 27.97 3.37 8.98
CA ASP A 56 27.73 2.93 10.35
C ASP A 56 26.22 2.84 10.65
N TRP A 57 25.45 3.83 10.20
CA TRP A 57 24.00 3.81 10.29
C TRP A 57 23.39 2.62 9.54
N ALA A 58 23.82 2.37 8.30
CA ALA A 58 23.34 1.24 7.51
C ALA A 58 23.69 -0.10 8.18
N TYR A 59 24.88 -0.20 8.78
CA TYR A 59 25.31 -1.40 9.49
C TYR A 59 24.46 -1.66 10.76
N GLU A 60 24.14 -0.61 11.51
CA GLU A 60 23.29 -0.71 12.70
C GLU A 60 21.86 -1.17 12.37
N HIS A 61 21.36 -0.81 11.19
CA HIS A 61 20.01 -1.15 10.73
C HIS A 61 19.93 -2.48 9.98
N PHE A 62 21.03 -3.23 9.84
CA PHE A 62 20.96 -4.58 9.30
C PHE A 62 20.10 -5.49 10.19
N GLU A 63 19.31 -6.35 9.54
CA GLU A 63 18.35 -7.29 10.14
C GLU A 63 17.19 -6.67 10.93
N LYS A 64 17.19 -5.35 11.16
CA LYS A 64 16.10 -4.62 11.79
C LYS A 64 15.03 -4.24 10.76
N GLN A 65 13.77 -4.25 11.19
CA GLN A 65 12.66 -3.78 10.36
C GLN A 65 12.55 -2.25 10.47
N VAL A 66 12.50 -1.57 9.33
CA VAL A 66 12.27 -0.13 9.26
C VAL A 66 10.78 0.12 9.01
N PRO A 67 10.03 0.69 9.98
CA PRO A 67 8.62 1.03 9.78
C PRO A 67 8.48 2.25 8.84
N VAL A 68 7.31 2.39 8.22
CA VAL A 68 7.06 3.50 7.28
C VAL A 68 7.02 4.86 8.00
N ASP A 69 6.56 4.86 9.24
CA ASP A 69 6.54 6.01 10.17
C ASP A 69 7.93 6.65 10.34
N SER A 70 8.99 5.84 10.50
CA SER A 70 10.34 6.41 10.70
C SER A 70 10.92 7.05 9.43
N VAL A 71 10.35 6.76 8.25
CA VAL A 71 10.86 7.27 6.97
C VAL A 71 10.08 8.51 6.53
N PHE A 72 8.76 8.48 6.64
CA PHE A 72 7.86 9.52 6.16
C PHE A 72 7.04 10.11 7.29
N ALA A 73 6.83 11.42 7.26
CA ALA A 73 5.93 12.08 8.21
C ALA A 73 4.50 12.16 7.66
N GLN A 74 3.52 12.24 8.57
CA GLN A 74 2.17 12.65 8.20
C GLN A 74 2.20 14.08 7.62
N ASP A 75 1.33 14.35 6.65
CA ASP A 75 1.28 15.61 5.89
C ASP A 75 2.48 15.90 4.98
N GLU A 76 3.48 15.02 4.93
CA GLU A 76 4.60 15.15 4.00
C GLU A 76 4.16 14.92 2.54
N VAL A 77 4.82 15.63 1.63
CA VAL A 77 4.64 15.45 0.19
C VAL A 77 5.69 14.49 -0.35
N THR A 78 5.23 13.42 -1.01
CA THR A 78 6.07 12.34 -1.54
C THR A 78 5.85 12.13 -3.04
N GLY A 79 6.72 11.37 -3.67
CA GLY A 79 6.54 10.85 -5.02
C GLY A 79 6.17 9.37 -4.99
N THR A 80 5.26 8.97 -5.87
CA THR A 80 4.95 7.55 -6.13
C THR A 80 5.58 7.13 -7.44
N ILE A 81 6.35 6.05 -7.42
CA ILE A 81 7.03 5.48 -8.57
C ILE A 81 6.47 4.09 -8.81
N GLY A 82 6.11 3.79 -10.06
CA GLY A 82 5.54 2.50 -10.39
C GLY A 82 5.21 2.33 -11.85
N VAL A 83 4.62 1.17 -12.15
CA VAL A 83 4.23 0.79 -13.51
C VAL A 83 2.74 1.04 -13.68
N THR A 84 2.37 1.75 -14.76
CA THR A 84 0.98 2.05 -15.12
C THR A 84 0.18 0.81 -15.51
N LYS A 85 -1.16 0.86 -15.37
CA LYS A 85 -2.04 -0.24 -15.79
C LYS A 85 -1.97 -0.43 -17.31
N GLY A 86 -1.76 -1.67 -17.75
CA GLY A 86 -1.78 -2.02 -19.18
C GLY A 86 -3.17 -1.83 -19.80
N LYS A 87 -3.19 -1.41 -21.06
CA LYS A 87 -4.36 -1.25 -21.92
C LYS A 87 -4.03 -1.79 -23.32
N ASP A 88 -5.05 -2.17 -24.06
CA ASP A 88 -4.90 -2.78 -25.39
C ASP A 88 -4.44 -1.80 -26.48
N PHE A 89 -4.09 -2.37 -27.62
CA PHE A 89 -3.59 -1.73 -28.84
C PHE A 89 -4.57 -0.69 -29.41
N LYS A 90 -4.06 0.40 -30.01
CA LYS A 90 -4.86 1.49 -30.59
C LYS A 90 -4.31 1.94 -31.94
N ALA A 91 -5.14 2.14 -32.96
CA ALA A 91 -4.72 2.47 -34.33
C ALA A 91 -4.86 3.97 -34.68
N CYS A 92 -3.98 4.48 -35.56
CA CYS A 92 -4.04 5.79 -36.23
C CYS A 92 -3.32 5.75 -37.60
N VAL A 93 -3.70 6.61 -38.55
CA VAL A 93 -3.15 6.74 -39.93
C VAL A 93 -2.51 8.13 -40.11
N GLY A 94 -1.43 8.23 -40.90
CA GLY A 94 -0.72 9.48 -41.20
C GLY A 94 -0.82 9.92 -42.68
N ALA A 95 -0.37 11.14 -42.98
CA ALA A 95 -0.40 11.74 -44.32
C ALA A 95 0.65 11.15 -45.28
N TRP A 96 0.44 11.33 -46.59
CA TRP A 96 1.23 10.73 -47.68
C TRP A 96 2.62 11.36 -47.92
N HIS A 97 2.79 12.66 -47.67
CA HIS A 97 4.07 13.38 -47.82
C HIS A 97 4.49 13.98 -46.47
N PRO A 98 5.76 13.86 -46.04
CA PRO A 98 6.91 13.22 -46.70
C PRO A 98 6.79 11.70 -46.79
N SER A 99 7.48 11.06 -47.75
CA SER A 99 7.48 9.60 -48.01
C SER A 99 8.21 8.77 -46.94
N ARG A 100 8.07 9.16 -45.68
CA ARG A 100 8.54 8.44 -44.49
C ARG A 100 7.63 8.78 -43.32
N VAL A 101 7.32 7.78 -42.51
CA VAL A 101 6.56 7.98 -41.27
C VAL A 101 7.49 8.60 -40.22
N GLN A 102 7.16 9.80 -39.75
CA GLN A 102 7.90 10.43 -38.66
C GLN A 102 7.59 9.72 -37.32
N PHE A 103 8.55 9.71 -36.39
CA PHE A 103 8.36 9.11 -35.06
C PHE A 103 7.32 9.85 -34.20
N THR A 104 7.05 11.12 -34.51
CA THR A 104 6.02 11.97 -33.87
C THR A 104 4.61 11.58 -34.27
N VAL A 105 4.44 10.87 -35.39
CA VAL A 105 3.12 10.39 -35.84
C VAL A 105 2.64 9.34 -34.84
N ALA A 106 1.42 9.52 -34.34
CA ALA A 106 0.80 8.55 -33.44
C ALA A 106 0.69 7.21 -34.16
N ARG A 107 1.41 6.21 -33.66
CA ARG A 107 1.37 4.84 -34.17
C ARG A 107 0.75 3.92 -33.15
N ALA A 108 0.22 2.83 -33.66
CA ALA A 108 -0.24 1.75 -32.83
C ALA A 108 0.93 1.06 -32.14
N GLY A 109 0.74 0.73 -30.87
CA GLY A 109 1.77 0.16 -30.03
C GLY A 109 1.30 -0.03 -28.60
N GLN A 110 2.26 -0.33 -27.72
CA GLN A 110 1.98 -0.58 -26.32
C GLN A 110 1.36 0.64 -25.62
N LYS A 111 0.22 0.43 -24.97
CA LYS A 111 -0.44 1.44 -24.15
C LYS A 111 -0.48 1.02 -22.69
N GLY A 112 0.37 1.61 -21.87
CA GLY A 112 0.44 1.28 -20.43
C GLY A 112 1.45 0.18 -20.17
N CYS A 113 1.53 -0.27 -18.91
CA CYS A 113 2.72 -0.99 -18.42
C CYS A 113 4.02 -0.19 -18.60
N HIS A 114 3.92 1.15 -18.61
CA HIS A 114 5.07 2.03 -18.63
C HIS A 114 5.46 2.43 -17.22
N HIS A 115 6.76 2.51 -16.95
CA HIS A 115 7.29 3.10 -15.74
C HIS A 115 7.03 4.60 -15.73
N ARG A 116 6.53 5.12 -14.60
CA ARG A 116 6.17 6.53 -14.43
C ARG A 116 6.44 6.93 -12.99
N THR A 117 6.57 8.22 -12.78
CA THR A 117 6.73 8.86 -11.47
C THR A 117 5.67 9.94 -11.34
N GLU A 118 4.77 9.81 -10.36
CA GLU A 118 3.84 10.87 -9.98
C GLU A 118 4.42 11.62 -8.78
N VAL A 119 4.77 12.89 -9.00
CA VAL A 119 5.30 13.78 -7.96
C VAL A 119 4.18 14.46 -7.18
N ASN A 120 4.54 15.02 -6.03
CA ASN A 120 3.69 15.90 -5.22
C ASN A 120 2.41 15.23 -4.66
N LYS A 121 2.54 13.99 -4.22
CA LYS A 121 1.49 13.21 -3.56
C LYS A 121 1.58 13.39 -2.06
N LYS A 122 0.58 14.07 -1.49
CA LYS A 122 0.53 14.33 -0.06
C LYS A 122 0.06 13.10 0.71
N ILE A 123 0.74 12.80 1.81
CA ILE A 123 0.33 11.77 2.76
C ILE A 123 -0.70 12.38 3.71
N TYR A 124 -1.88 11.78 3.79
CA TYR A 124 -2.96 12.22 4.68
C TYR A 124 -2.88 11.55 6.05
N ARG A 125 -2.46 10.27 6.08
CA ARG A 125 -2.36 9.49 7.30
C ARG A 125 -1.33 8.38 7.12
N ILE A 126 -0.52 8.18 8.13
CA ILE A 126 0.28 6.97 8.33
C ILE A 126 -0.32 6.30 9.55
N ALA A 127 -0.77 5.06 9.41
CA ALA A 127 -1.49 4.38 10.47
C ALA A 127 -0.97 2.95 10.63
N LYS A 128 -0.96 2.50 11.88
CA LYS A 128 -0.55 1.15 12.23
C LYS A 128 -1.59 0.10 11.87
N SER A 129 -1.12 -1.15 11.78
CA SER A 129 -1.93 -2.33 11.56
C SER A 129 -3.17 -2.41 12.46
N CYS A 130 -4.31 -2.83 11.88
CA CYS A 130 -5.53 -3.12 12.63
C CYS A 130 -5.44 -4.32 13.58
N LEU A 131 -4.37 -5.12 13.47
CA LEU A 131 -4.13 -6.28 14.34
C LEU A 131 -3.42 -5.87 15.64
N THR A 132 -2.76 -4.71 15.64
CA THR A 132 -2.10 -4.14 16.82
C THR A 132 -3.14 -3.44 17.69
N GLY A 133 -2.98 -3.50 19.02
CA GLY A 133 -3.89 -2.84 19.97
C GLY A 133 -4.06 -1.34 19.68
N GLU A 134 -2.96 -0.65 19.36
CA GLU A 134 -2.93 0.77 18.98
C GLU A 134 -3.67 1.06 17.66
N GLY A 135 -3.61 0.14 16.70
CA GLY A 135 -4.11 0.36 15.34
C GLY A 135 -5.51 -0.19 15.09
N ARG A 136 -6.19 -0.76 16.10
CA ARG A 136 -7.56 -1.29 15.97
C ARG A 136 -8.54 -0.25 15.40
N ARG A 137 -8.30 1.01 15.73
CA ARG A 137 -9.07 2.20 15.36
C ARG A 137 -8.47 2.99 14.19
N ASN A 138 -7.61 2.39 13.38
CA ASN A 138 -6.87 3.12 12.35
C ASN A 138 -7.71 3.84 11.26
N GLY A 139 -9.01 3.55 11.15
CA GLY A 139 -9.91 4.16 10.18
C GLY A 139 -10.87 5.22 10.76
N ASP A 140 -10.84 5.48 12.07
CA ASP A 140 -11.67 6.52 12.67
C ASP A 140 -10.98 7.89 12.67
N THR A 141 -11.71 8.91 13.09
CA THR A 141 -11.27 10.30 13.21
C THR A 141 -11.75 10.85 14.54
N ASP A 142 -11.21 11.97 15.00
CA ASP A 142 -11.62 12.58 16.28
C ASP A 142 -13.11 13.00 16.31
N TYR A 143 -13.74 13.09 15.14
CA TYR A 143 -15.15 13.42 14.97
C TYR A 143 -16.06 12.19 14.87
N ASP A 144 -15.49 10.99 14.70
CA ASP A 144 -16.23 9.74 14.60
C ASP A 144 -16.65 9.25 15.99
N ILE A 145 -17.96 8.98 16.17
CA ILE A 145 -18.48 8.37 17.40
C ILE A 145 -18.18 6.87 17.43
N THR A 146 -18.13 6.23 16.26
CA THR A 146 -17.96 4.79 16.12
C THR A 146 -16.54 4.43 15.75
N GLU A 147 -15.96 3.49 16.51
CA GLU A 147 -14.66 2.91 16.18
C GLU A 147 -14.75 2.10 14.88
N LYS A 148 -13.90 2.42 13.91
CA LYS A 148 -13.83 1.71 12.63
C LYS A 148 -12.40 1.51 12.18
N SER A 149 -12.16 0.38 11.51
CA SER A 149 -10.90 0.13 10.81
C SER A 149 -10.96 0.69 9.40
N ILE A 150 -9.80 0.92 8.76
CA ILE A 150 -9.74 1.40 7.37
C ILE A 150 -10.39 0.44 6.35
N ASN A 151 -10.58 -0.82 6.72
CA ASN A 151 -11.13 -1.83 5.83
C ASN A 151 -12.63 -1.63 5.62
N PRO A 152 -13.09 -1.46 4.37
CA PRO A 152 -14.51 -1.34 4.11
C PRO A 152 -15.24 -2.66 4.39
N MET A 153 -16.57 -2.60 4.57
CA MET A 153 -17.37 -3.82 4.73
C MET A 153 -17.19 -4.76 3.53
N GLY A 154 -16.73 -5.99 3.80
CA GLY A 154 -16.38 -6.99 2.79
C GLY A 154 -14.94 -6.89 2.24
N GLY A 155 -14.16 -5.90 2.68
CA GLY A 155 -12.78 -5.65 2.25
C GLY A 155 -12.68 -4.93 0.91
N PHE A 156 -11.45 -4.58 0.53
CA PHE A 156 -11.18 -3.89 -0.73
C PHE A 156 -11.36 -4.83 -1.93
N PRO A 157 -12.16 -4.46 -2.96
CA PRO A 157 -12.45 -5.34 -4.09
C PRO A 157 -11.17 -5.75 -4.82
N HIS A 158 -11.00 -7.05 -5.03
CA HIS A 158 -9.82 -7.69 -5.62
C HIS A 158 -8.50 -7.52 -4.85
N TYR A 159 -8.50 -6.86 -3.67
CA TYR A 159 -7.33 -6.75 -2.80
C TYR A 159 -7.48 -7.62 -1.55
N GLY A 160 -8.59 -7.44 -0.82
CA GLY A 160 -8.84 -8.08 0.48
C GLY A 160 -8.76 -7.08 1.63
N LEU A 161 -8.35 -7.56 2.80
CA LEU A 161 -8.19 -6.74 4.01
C LEU A 161 -6.75 -6.19 4.10
N VAL A 162 -6.64 -4.93 4.48
CA VAL A 162 -5.39 -4.26 4.87
C VAL A 162 -5.14 -4.58 6.34
N ASN A 163 -4.15 -5.43 6.58
CA ASN A 163 -3.80 -5.95 7.90
C ASN A 163 -2.49 -5.41 8.44
N GLN A 164 -1.79 -4.55 7.70
CA GLN A 164 -0.48 -4.02 8.06
C GLN A 164 -0.54 -2.50 8.11
N ASP A 165 0.57 -1.87 8.45
CA ASP A 165 0.71 -0.42 8.41
C ASP A 165 0.41 0.08 6.99
N PHE A 166 -0.27 1.21 6.89
CA PHE A 166 -0.69 1.77 5.61
C PHE A 166 -0.49 3.27 5.57
N VAL A 167 -0.39 3.77 4.34
CA VAL A 167 -0.29 5.19 4.03
C VAL A 167 -1.50 5.58 3.19
N LEU A 168 -2.23 6.60 3.64
CA LEU A 168 -3.26 7.25 2.83
C LEU A 168 -2.61 8.33 2.00
N ILE A 169 -2.66 8.17 0.69
CA ILE A 169 -2.08 9.10 -0.27
C ILE A 169 -3.22 9.88 -0.94
N ARG A 170 -3.00 11.18 -1.14
CA ARG A 170 -3.92 12.04 -1.88
C ARG A 170 -4.12 11.55 -3.32
N GLY A 171 -5.38 11.33 -3.68
CA GLY A 171 -5.80 11.07 -5.06
C GLY A 171 -5.48 9.65 -5.53
N CYS A 172 -5.26 9.49 -6.83
CA CYS A 172 -4.87 8.21 -7.41
C CYS A 172 -3.37 7.94 -7.24
N CYS A 173 -2.99 6.67 -7.33
CA CYS A 173 -1.64 6.26 -7.64
C CYS A 173 -1.64 5.38 -8.90
N MET A 174 -0.45 5.19 -9.47
CA MET A 174 -0.29 4.42 -10.69
C MET A 174 -0.43 2.92 -10.45
N GLY A 175 -0.87 2.24 -11.50
CA GLY A 175 -0.95 0.79 -11.53
C GLY A 175 -2.31 0.24 -11.13
N SER A 176 -2.40 -1.08 -11.11
CA SER A 176 -3.57 -1.81 -10.62
C SER A 176 -3.41 -2.13 -9.12
N LYS A 177 -4.52 -2.46 -8.45
CA LYS A 177 -4.50 -3.01 -7.09
C LYS A 177 -3.51 -4.19 -7.01
N LYS A 178 -2.84 -4.35 -5.86
CA LYS A 178 -1.78 -5.35 -5.58
C LYS A 178 -0.43 -5.13 -6.27
N ARG A 179 -0.27 -4.07 -7.07
CA ARG A 179 1.03 -3.75 -7.68
C ARG A 179 1.95 -3.09 -6.64
N PRO A 180 3.22 -3.50 -6.51
CA PRO A 180 4.18 -2.78 -5.69
C PRO A 180 4.42 -1.37 -6.24
N ILE A 181 4.45 -0.40 -5.34
CA ILE A 181 4.70 1.01 -5.63
C ILE A 181 5.81 1.45 -4.70
N THR A 182 6.82 2.13 -5.26
CA THR A 182 7.92 2.70 -4.48
C THR A 182 7.55 4.12 -4.11
N LEU A 183 7.53 4.41 -2.82
CA LEU A 183 7.42 5.78 -2.30
C LEU A 183 8.81 6.37 -2.19
N ARG A 184 8.97 7.61 -2.62
CA ARG A 184 10.22 8.36 -2.55
C ARG A 184 9.95 9.72 -1.91
N LYS A 185 10.86 10.20 -1.07
CA LYS A 185 10.85 11.62 -0.64
C LYS A 185 10.91 12.54 -1.85
N SER A 186 10.25 13.71 -1.73
CA SER A 186 10.22 14.66 -2.84
C SER A 186 11.65 15.10 -3.21
N LEU A 187 11.95 15.05 -4.51
CA LEU A 187 13.22 15.53 -5.05
C LEU A 187 13.38 17.04 -4.94
N ILE A 188 12.27 17.75 -4.97
CA ILE A 188 12.21 19.21 -5.01
C ILE A 188 11.66 19.68 -3.68
N THR A 189 12.39 20.58 -3.03
CA THR A 189 11.92 21.26 -1.82
C THR A 189 10.61 21.98 -2.12
N GLN A 190 9.56 21.61 -1.39
CA GLN A 190 8.24 22.16 -1.64
C GLN A 190 8.08 23.49 -0.91
N THR A 191 7.89 24.58 -1.64
CA THR A 191 7.66 25.91 -1.05
C THR A 191 6.19 26.32 -1.02
N LYS A 192 5.32 25.56 -1.71
CA LYS A 192 3.90 25.91 -1.85
C LYS A 192 3.15 25.65 -0.55
N ARG A 193 2.20 26.54 -0.22
CA ARG A 193 1.33 26.44 0.97
C ARG A 193 0.65 25.07 1.11
N PHE A 194 0.22 24.49 -0.01
CA PHE A 194 -0.38 23.15 -0.05
C PHE A 194 0.52 22.07 0.60
N ALA A 195 1.84 22.18 0.48
CA ALA A 195 2.76 21.18 1.04
C ALA A 195 2.82 21.26 2.58
N TYR A 196 2.76 22.47 3.15
CA TYR A 196 2.88 22.69 4.60
C TYR A 196 1.56 22.67 5.37
N GLU A 197 0.43 22.63 4.66
CA GLU A 197 -0.89 22.57 5.29
C GLU A 197 -1.04 21.31 6.15
N LYS A 198 -1.44 21.42 7.41
CA LYS A 198 -1.73 20.23 8.23
C LYS A 198 -3.13 19.72 7.89
N ILE A 199 -3.27 18.42 7.60
CA ILE A 199 -4.56 17.87 7.18
C ILE A 199 -5.25 17.20 8.36
N ASN A 200 -6.39 17.78 8.76
CA ASN A 200 -7.30 17.14 9.69
C ASN A 200 -8.42 16.42 8.92
N LEU A 201 -8.40 15.08 8.95
CA LEU A 201 -9.44 14.26 8.33
C LEU A 201 -10.67 14.22 9.23
N LYS A 202 -11.82 14.68 8.71
CA LYS A 202 -13.09 14.67 9.45
C LYS A 202 -13.85 13.36 9.36
N TRP A 203 -13.65 12.61 8.27
CA TRP A 203 -14.39 11.39 8.01
C TRP A 203 -13.65 10.52 7.00
N ILE A 204 -13.63 9.21 7.25
CA ILE A 204 -13.19 8.20 6.30
C ILE A 204 -14.37 7.27 6.02
N ASP A 205 -14.66 7.08 4.74
CA ASP A 205 -15.74 6.19 4.30
C ASP A 205 -15.25 4.73 4.21
N THR A 206 -15.82 3.89 5.07
CA THR A 206 -15.57 2.44 5.19
C THR A 206 -16.79 1.63 4.72
N SER A 207 -17.69 2.26 3.95
CA SER A 207 -18.78 1.57 3.29
C SER A 207 -18.27 0.54 2.26
N SER A 208 -19.09 -0.48 1.99
CA SER A 208 -18.74 -1.53 1.03
C SER A 208 -18.48 -0.97 -0.38
N LYS A 209 -17.50 -1.55 -1.07
CA LYS A 209 -17.08 -1.13 -2.43
C LYS A 209 -17.39 -2.16 -3.52
N PHE A 210 -18.10 -3.24 -3.20
CA PHE A 210 -18.54 -4.22 -4.19
C PHE A 210 -19.81 -3.78 -4.94
N ASP A 211 -20.51 -2.78 -4.41
CA ASP A 211 -21.73 -2.20 -4.95
C ASP A 211 -21.99 -0.84 -4.23
N HIS A 212 -23.24 -0.43 -4.10
CA HIS A 212 -23.70 0.70 -3.31
C HIS A 212 -23.57 0.45 -1.79
N GLY A 213 -22.46 0.90 -1.20
CA GLY A 213 -22.25 0.87 0.25
C GLY A 213 -23.18 1.83 1.00
N ARG A 214 -24.01 1.30 1.92
CA ARG A 214 -24.93 2.11 2.75
C ARG A 214 -24.51 2.26 4.21
N PHE A 215 -23.81 1.26 4.77
CA PHE A 215 -23.42 1.23 6.18
C PHE A 215 -21.90 1.25 6.30
N GLN A 216 -21.39 1.85 7.37
CA GLN A 216 -19.96 1.97 7.64
C GLN A 216 -19.43 0.79 8.44
N THR A 217 -20.24 0.31 9.38
CA THR A 217 -19.87 -0.82 10.25
C THR A 217 -20.90 -1.94 10.22
N HIS A 218 -20.46 -3.15 10.59
CA HIS A 218 -21.36 -4.29 10.74
C HIS A 218 -22.35 -4.09 11.89
N ALA A 219 -21.95 -3.36 12.93
CA ALA A 219 -22.80 -3.03 14.07
C ALA A 219 -23.96 -2.11 13.65
N GLU A 220 -23.67 -1.06 12.90
CA GLU A 220 -24.66 -0.15 12.31
C GLU A 220 -25.62 -0.89 11.40
N LYS A 221 -25.11 -1.72 10.48
CA LYS A 221 -25.94 -2.55 9.59
C LYS A 221 -26.88 -3.48 10.38
N LYS A 222 -26.37 -4.11 11.43
CA LYS A 222 -27.16 -5.02 12.28
C LYS A 222 -28.23 -4.26 13.07
N ALA A 223 -27.90 -3.08 13.61
CA ALA A 223 -28.85 -2.24 14.32
C ALA A 223 -29.98 -1.76 13.40
N PHE A 224 -29.66 -1.38 12.16
CA PHE A 224 -30.65 -0.94 11.17
C PHE A 224 -31.53 -2.08 10.64
N MET A 225 -30.92 -3.21 10.23
CA MET A 225 -31.64 -4.31 9.59
C MET A 225 -32.38 -5.21 10.59
N GLY A 226 -32.02 -5.15 11.88
CA GLY A 226 -32.55 -6.05 12.90
C GLY A 226 -32.20 -7.51 12.64
N ASN A 227 -33.07 -8.41 13.09
CA ASN A 227 -32.92 -9.84 12.90
C ASN A 227 -33.45 -10.24 11.52
N VAL A 228 -32.52 -10.63 10.63
CA VAL A 228 -32.85 -11.08 9.27
C VAL A 228 -32.70 -12.60 9.15
N GLN A 229 -33.57 -13.25 8.40
CA GLN A 229 -33.47 -14.68 8.10
C GLN A 229 -32.23 -14.95 7.22
N PHE A 230 -31.44 -15.97 7.57
CA PHE A 230 -30.20 -16.28 6.87
C PHE A 230 -30.38 -17.50 5.94
N GLY A 231 -30.46 -17.27 4.62
CA GLY A 231 -30.68 -18.31 3.61
C GLY A 231 -32.16 -18.71 3.45
N HIS A 232 -32.43 -19.91 2.90
CA HIS A 232 -33.78 -20.47 2.72
C HIS A 232 -34.41 -20.91 4.07
N GLY A 233 -34.46 -20.03 5.06
CA GLY A 233 -35.18 -20.25 6.34
C GLY A 233 -34.57 -21.26 7.33
N ARG A 234 -33.39 -21.83 7.07
CA ARG A 234 -32.80 -22.89 7.92
C ARG A 234 -32.12 -22.40 9.21
N PHE A 235 -31.69 -21.14 9.29
CA PHE A 235 -31.00 -20.60 10.46
C PHE A 235 -31.43 -19.14 10.70
N GLN A 236 -31.70 -18.79 11.95
CA GLN A 236 -32.10 -17.44 12.35
C GLN A 236 -30.89 -16.54 12.57
N THR A 237 -29.73 -17.12 12.91
CA THR A 237 -28.49 -16.36 13.10
C THR A 237 -27.27 -16.94 12.39
N HIS A 238 -26.29 -16.08 12.09
CA HIS A 238 -25.01 -16.48 11.50
C HIS A 238 -24.17 -17.37 12.46
N ALA A 239 -24.42 -17.25 13.77
CA ALA A 239 -23.80 -18.06 14.82
C ALA A 239 -24.36 -19.49 14.82
N GLU A 240 -25.68 -19.66 14.73
CA GLU A 240 -26.32 -20.98 14.57
C GLU A 240 -25.79 -21.72 13.34
N LYS A 241 -25.71 -21.04 12.19
CA LYS A 241 -25.14 -21.64 10.98
C LYS A 241 -23.67 -22.03 11.17
N LYS A 242 -22.85 -21.18 11.82
CA LYS A 242 -21.44 -21.46 12.07
C LYS A 242 -21.26 -22.64 13.04
N ALA A 243 -22.09 -22.74 14.07
CA ALA A 243 -22.13 -23.86 15.01
C ALA A 243 -22.55 -25.16 14.30
N PHE A 244 -23.60 -25.11 13.48
CA PHE A 244 -24.07 -26.25 12.69
C PHE A 244 -23.02 -26.75 11.69
N MET A 245 -22.42 -25.86 10.91
CA MET A 245 -21.36 -26.20 9.96
C MET A 245 -20.08 -26.69 10.66
N GLY A 246 -19.77 -26.15 11.84
CA GLY A 246 -18.66 -26.61 12.68
C GLY A 246 -18.88 -28.02 13.22
N LYS A 247 -20.12 -28.35 13.60
CA LYS A 247 -20.52 -29.70 14.03
C LYS A 247 -20.41 -30.70 12.87
N LEU A 248 -20.98 -30.38 11.71
CA LEU A 248 -20.85 -31.17 10.48
C LEU A 248 -19.40 -31.47 10.10
N LYS A 249 -18.50 -30.47 10.20
CA LYS A 249 -17.07 -30.67 9.92
C LYS A 249 -16.38 -31.60 10.93
N LYS A 250 -16.77 -31.57 12.20
CA LYS A 250 -16.25 -32.50 13.21
C LYS A 250 -16.74 -33.92 12.93
N ASP A 251 -18.02 -34.06 12.65
CA ASP A 251 -18.65 -35.36 12.39
C ASP A 251 -18.08 -36.02 11.11
N PHE A 252 -17.70 -35.24 10.11
CA PHE A 252 -17.06 -35.72 8.87
C PHE A 252 -15.57 -36.07 9.02
N VAL A 253 -14.90 -35.58 10.07
CA VAL A 253 -13.48 -35.88 10.36
C VAL A 253 -13.35 -37.01 11.38
N ALA A 254 -14.43 -37.31 12.10
CA ALA A 254 -14.53 -38.40 13.06
C ALA A 254 -15.02 -39.73 12.45
N ALA A 255 -15.39 -39.73 11.16
CA ALA A 255 -15.71 -40.91 10.36
C ALA A 255 -14.55 -41.20 9.39
#